data_AF-A0A7Y5NS66-F1
#
_entry.id   AF-A0A7Y5NS66-F1
#
_cell.length_a   1.000
_cell.length_b   1.000
_cell.length_c   1.000
_cell.angle_alpha   90.00
_cell.angle_beta   90.00
_cell.angle_gamma   90.00
#
_symmetry.space_group_name_H-M   'P 1'
#
loop_
_entity.id
_entity.type
_entity.pdbx_description
1 polymer ?
#
loop_
_entity_poly.entity_id
_entity_poly.type
_entity_poly.pdbx_seq_one_letter_code
_entity_poly.pdbx_strand_id
1 'polypeptide(L)'
;MGREDVHPAPTLTCFEEPMAEEKSKKPKIDLKARLGKTQAGTGGSLGMGDGGAMIPMAPPSGDRITPPPSVRPPSSSGGIAPPPGIAPPPGIGGGGNLLNPFAPKPVAQPKAAPVSAEAQTIKVEVSEELHDARKKSRRFSIIVGVFAAAIGLGIGFFAGGQSVRKERAAAAIRGADALEIAVNDTAKKVDELEPIFKDIESQLKNKKYPADAVTKLNDFVVPFNAATLKDANIGALSPELQSKIILFLRLSEEIQDKKKDLANLVAYRKTDFEAMWARWAEKPGMEYVVTFTDGGSGKVGGELWMVKYDDTPAKEGQPAKRAARVPWEQKEWPADMQLKKNAQAGEGFKVPRYTKGDLPGPNAQFVPIDPKTIPFNDDEPIQVPIIAKMNEIRMLVQGNDAVNFEKPGIKTESENLAKQLSDISLKKQ
;
A
#
# COMPACT_ATOMS: atom_id res chain seq x y z
N MET A 1 62.02 -8.86 38.48
CA MET A 1 61.31 -9.92 39.20
C MET A 1 60.06 -9.30 39.82
N GLY A 2 58.96 -9.35 39.10
CA GLY A 2 57.63 -8.92 39.56
C GLY A 2 56.63 -9.87 38.90
N ARG A 3 55.97 -10.69 39.72
CA ARG A 3 54.90 -11.61 39.29
C ARG A 3 53.65 -10.75 39.11
N GLU A 4 53.14 -10.69 37.89
CA GLU A 4 51.80 -10.17 37.63
C GLU A 4 50.80 -11.32 37.82
N ASP A 5 49.83 -11.07 38.70
CA ASP A 5 48.77 -11.97 39.09
C ASP A 5 47.76 -12.11 37.94
N VAL A 6 47.67 -13.33 37.42
CA VAL A 6 46.67 -13.74 36.43
C VAL A 6 45.39 -14.11 37.18
N HIS A 7 44.37 -13.24 37.07
CA HIS A 7 43.00 -13.57 37.52
C HIS A 7 42.37 -14.65 36.60
N PRO A 8 41.86 -15.77 37.15
CA PRO A 8 41.14 -16.75 36.36
C PRO A 8 39.71 -16.29 36.03
N ALA A 9 39.30 -16.54 34.79
CA ALA A 9 37.97 -16.28 34.25
C ALA A 9 36.88 -17.09 34.99
N PRO A 10 35.66 -16.54 35.17
CA PRO A 10 34.56 -17.28 35.78
C PRO A 10 34.01 -18.34 34.81
N THR A 11 34.09 -19.60 35.25
CA THR A 11 33.45 -20.77 34.66
C THR A 11 31.92 -20.63 34.77
N LEU A 12 31.26 -20.48 33.61
CA LEU A 12 29.81 -20.62 33.48
C LEU A 12 29.43 -22.10 33.68
N THR A 13 28.92 -22.42 34.86
CA THR A 13 28.35 -23.72 35.19
C THR A 13 27.02 -23.91 34.46
N CYS A 14 26.95 -24.97 33.65
CA CYS A 14 25.72 -25.49 33.06
C CYS A 14 24.69 -25.79 34.15
N PHE A 15 23.54 -25.11 34.09
CA PHE A 15 22.36 -25.48 34.86
C PHE A 15 21.59 -26.51 34.04
N GLU A 16 21.77 -27.77 34.40
CA GLU A 16 20.99 -28.91 33.93
C GLU A 16 19.86 -29.12 34.95
N GLU A 17 18.63 -28.79 34.59
CA GLU A 17 17.43 -29.16 35.36
C GLU A 17 16.50 -30.05 34.53
N PRO A 18 15.85 -31.04 35.17
CA PRO A 18 15.27 -32.20 34.50
C PRO A 18 13.89 -31.94 33.89
N MET A 19 13.67 -32.63 32.77
CA MET A 19 12.39 -32.83 32.11
C MET A 19 11.34 -33.40 33.08
N ALA A 20 10.31 -32.61 33.37
CA ALA A 20 9.08 -33.09 33.98
C ALA A 20 7.93 -32.95 32.99
N GLU A 21 7.36 -34.12 32.68
CA GLU A 21 6.27 -34.37 31.76
C GLU A 21 4.93 -34.05 32.45
N GLU A 22 4.28 -32.92 32.12
CA GLU A 22 2.87 -32.69 32.47
C GLU A 22 2.05 -32.30 31.23
N LYS A 23 1.48 -33.33 30.60
CA LYS A 23 0.26 -33.19 29.80
C LYS A 23 -0.90 -32.90 30.74
N SER A 24 -1.49 -31.70 30.72
CA SER A 24 -2.96 -31.55 30.80
C SER A 24 -3.49 -30.11 30.66
N LYS A 25 -4.56 -30.02 29.86
CA LYS A 25 -5.64 -28.99 29.83
C LYS A 25 -5.37 -27.66 29.09
N LYS A 26 -5.58 -27.71 27.77
CA LYS A 26 -6.06 -26.55 26.99
C LYS A 26 -7.45 -26.12 27.51
N PRO A 27 -7.70 -24.84 27.84
CA PRO A 27 -9.05 -24.38 28.17
C PRO A 27 -9.91 -24.36 26.90
N LYS A 28 -11.04 -25.09 26.92
CA LYS A 28 -12.08 -25.06 25.89
C LYS A 28 -12.78 -23.70 25.96
N ILE A 29 -12.50 -22.83 24.99
CA ILE A 29 -13.24 -21.60 24.77
C ILE A 29 -14.60 -21.98 24.17
N ASP A 30 -15.66 -21.81 24.95
CA ASP A 30 -17.02 -22.12 24.52
C ASP A 30 -17.57 -20.99 23.64
N LEU A 31 -17.54 -21.19 22.31
CA LEU A 31 -18.02 -20.24 21.31
C LEU A 31 -19.53 -19.96 21.39
N LYS A 32 -20.30 -20.80 22.10
CA LYS A 32 -21.76 -20.60 22.26
C LYS A 32 -22.15 -19.52 23.26
N ALA A 33 -21.25 -19.10 24.15
CA ALA A 33 -21.48 -17.97 25.05
C ALA A 33 -21.16 -16.61 24.40
N ARG A 34 -20.50 -16.59 23.23
CA ARG A 34 -20.02 -15.37 22.56
C ARG A 34 -20.78 -14.98 21.30
N LEU A 35 -21.67 -15.84 20.80
CA LEU A 35 -22.71 -15.44 19.84
C LEU A 35 -23.95 -15.00 20.61
N GLY A 36 -23.93 -13.76 21.08
CA GLY A 36 -25.10 -13.09 21.63
C GLY A 36 -26.25 -13.08 20.63
N LYS A 37 -27.41 -13.54 21.10
CA LYS A 37 -28.71 -13.54 20.42
C LYS A 37 -29.06 -12.15 19.89
N THR A 38 -29.23 -12.04 18.57
CA THR A 38 -29.96 -10.97 17.91
C THR A 38 -31.43 -11.06 18.34
N GLN A 39 -31.88 -10.20 19.25
CA GLN A 39 -33.29 -10.09 19.59
C GLN A 39 -33.92 -8.98 18.75
N ALA A 40 -34.74 -9.41 17.80
CA ALA A 40 -35.65 -8.59 17.02
C ALA A 40 -36.68 -7.93 17.94
N GLY A 41 -37.06 -6.70 17.57
CA GLY A 41 -37.80 -5.78 18.44
C GLY A 41 -39.31 -5.99 18.57
N THR A 42 -39.86 -5.23 19.52
CA THR A 42 -41.26 -4.77 19.66
C THR A 42 -41.17 -3.74 20.81
N GLY A 43 -41.57 -2.47 20.74
CA GLY A 43 -42.82 -1.91 20.25
C GLY A 43 -43.70 -1.55 21.46
N GLY A 44 -43.80 -0.25 21.82
CA GLY A 44 -44.98 0.27 22.54
C GLY A 44 -44.79 1.04 23.87
N SER A 45 -45.32 2.26 23.84
CA SER A 45 -46.13 2.94 24.87
C SER A 45 -45.52 3.99 25.81
N LEU A 46 -46.16 5.16 25.72
CA LEU A 46 -46.17 6.32 26.61
C LEU A 46 -46.70 5.97 28.01
N GLY A 47 -46.22 6.69 29.02
CA GLY A 47 -46.77 6.67 30.37
C GLY A 47 -46.17 7.78 31.24
N MET A 48 -47.01 8.75 31.60
CA MET A 48 -46.74 9.93 32.43
C MET A 48 -46.67 9.56 33.92
N GLY A 49 -45.78 10.17 34.71
CA GLY A 49 -45.68 9.90 36.15
C GLY A 49 -44.74 10.85 36.89
N ASP A 50 -45.33 11.64 37.77
CA ASP A 50 -44.86 12.85 38.45
C ASP A 50 -43.89 12.62 39.64
N GLY A 51 -43.10 13.65 39.97
CA GLY A 51 -42.66 13.95 41.34
C GLY A 51 -41.29 13.46 41.83
N GLY A 52 -40.33 14.38 41.99
CA GLY A 52 -39.28 14.28 43.02
C GLY A 52 -37.87 14.71 42.60
N ALA A 53 -37.46 15.90 43.03
CA ALA A 53 -36.19 16.56 42.71
C ALA A 53 -34.94 15.83 43.23
N MET A 54 -33.90 15.67 42.39
CA MET A 54 -32.46 15.72 42.75
C MET A 54 -31.57 16.05 41.53
N ILE A 55 -30.78 17.13 41.66
CA ILE A 55 -29.41 17.40 41.18
C ILE A 55 -28.95 16.73 39.85
N PRO A 56 -28.62 17.50 38.77
CA PRO A 56 -28.10 16.92 37.54
C PRO A 56 -26.62 16.53 37.67
N MET A 57 -26.36 15.22 37.79
CA MET A 57 -25.06 14.60 37.54
C MET A 57 -25.06 14.10 36.09
N ALA A 58 -24.18 14.63 35.25
CA ALA A 58 -24.09 14.30 33.83
C ALA A 58 -23.52 12.88 33.61
N PRO A 59 -24.22 11.98 32.91
CA PRO A 59 -23.66 10.73 32.42
C PRO A 59 -23.01 10.88 31.02
N PRO A 60 -22.07 9.99 30.64
CA PRO A 60 -21.24 10.13 29.45
C PRO A 60 -22.05 10.02 28.16
N SER A 61 -21.85 10.98 27.26
CA SER A 61 -22.34 10.93 25.88
C SER A 61 -21.68 9.78 25.14
N GLY A 62 -22.49 8.76 24.81
CA GLY A 62 -22.15 7.78 23.80
C GLY A 62 -22.28 8.42 22.41
N ASP A 63 -21.17 8.54 21.70
CA ASP A 63 -21.17 8.99 20.31
C ASP A 63 -21.80 7.92 19.41
N ARG A 64 -22.99 8.28 18.92
CA ARG A 64 -23.67 7.62 17.81
C ARG A 64 -22.83 7.80 16.55
N ILE A 65 -22.37 6.69 15.99
CA ILE A 65 -21.83 6.61 14.63
C ILE A 65 -22.95 7.02 13.66
N THR A 66 -22.81 8.19 13.06
CA THR A 66 -23.60 8.63 11.92
C THR A 66 -23.03 8.00 10.64
N PRO A 67 -23.87 7.54 9.69
CA PRO A 67 -23.38 7.01 8.42
C PRO A 67 -22.78 8.13 7.56
N PRO A 68 -21.77 7.83 6.71
CA PRO A 68 -21.08 8.83 5.91
C PRO A 68 -22.01 9.45 4.85
N PRO A 69 -21.87 10.75 4.55
CA PRO A 69 -22.61 11.40 3.48
C PRO A 69 -22.19 10.83 2.11
N SER A 70 -23.21 10.45 1.33
CA SER A 70 -23.09 9.98 -0.05
C SER A 70 -22.48 11.08 -0.93
N VAL A 71 -21.30 10.81 -1.49
CA VAL A 71 -20.61 11.71 -2.41
C VAL A 71 -21.32 11.66 -3.77
N ARG A 72 -22.05 12.73 -4.07
CA ARG A 72 -22.64 12.97 -5.40
C ARG A 72 -21.55 13.53 -6.32
N PRO A 73 -21.40 13.05 -7.57
CA PRO A 73 -20.43 13.61 -8.50
C PRO A 73 -20.78 15.05 -8.89
N PRO A 74 -19.80 15.96 -9.04
CA PRO A 74 -20.05 17.35 -9.38
C PRO A 74 -20.62 17.50 -10.79
N SER A 75 -21.71 18.25 -10.89
CA SER A 75 -22.30 18.74 -12.14
C SER A 75 -21.31 19.65 -12.86
N SER A 76 -20.96 19.31 -14.10
CA SER A 76 -20.24 20.17 -15.03
C SER A 76 -21.14 21.32 -15.50
N SER A 77 -21.01 22.49 -14.88
CA SER A 77 -21.59 23.74 -15.37
C SER A 77 -20.65 24.90 -15.03
N GLY A 78 -19.77 25.22 -15.97
CA GLY A 78 -18.81 26.31 -15.87
C GLY A 78 -18.25 26.65 -17.23
N GLY A 79 -19.08 27.25 -18.08
CA GLY A 79 -18.64 27.84 -19.35
C GLY A 79 -17.84 29.11 -19.06
N ILE A 80 -16.57 29.10 -19.45
CA ILE A 80 -15.74 30.30 -19.50
C ILE A 80 -15.99 30.96 -20.85
N ALA A 81 -16.52 32.17 -20.83
CA ALA A 81 -16.63 33.00 -22.03
C ALA A 81 -15.22 33.45 -22.46
N PRO A 82 -14.85 33.36 -23.76
CA PRO A 82 -13.58 33.86 -24.24
C PRO A 82 -13.57 35.41 -24.29
N PRO A 83 -12.40 36.05 -24.09
CA PRO A 83 -12.27 37.50 -24.17
C PRO A 83 -12.51 38.03 -25.59
N PRO A 84 -13.05 39.25 -25.75
CA PRO A 84 -13.28 39.84 -27.07
C PRO A 84 -11.97 40.37 -27.66
N GLY A 85 -11.70 40.05 -28.93
CA GLY A 85 -10.84 40.93 -29.76
C GLY A 85 -9.58 40.36 -30.40
N ILE A 86 -9.55 39.09 -30.84
CA ILE A 86 -8.51 38.64 -31.80
C ILE A 86 -9.19 37.90 -32.96
N ALA A 87 -9.11 38.50 -34.15
CA ALA A 87 -9.59 37.91 -35.38
C ALA A 87 -8.70 36.72 -35.79
N PRO A 88 -9.27 35.54 -36.13
CA PRO A 88 -8.49 34.43 -36.63
C PRO A 88 -8.10 34.64 -38.12
N PRO A 89 -6.91 34.19 -38.53
CA PRO A 89 -6.46 34.30 -39.92
C PRO A 89 -7.28 33.39 -40.86
N PRO A 90 -7.46 33.76 -42.13
CA PRO A 90 -8.28 33.00 -43.07
C PRO A 90 -7.50 31.83 -43.67
N GLY A 91 -8.09 30.64 -43.59
CA GLY A 91 -7.82 29.52 -44.49
C GLY A 91 -6.89 28.45 -43.94
N ILE A 92 -7.48 27.29 -43.63
CA ILE A 92 -7.12 25.94 -44.11
C ILE A 92 -8.12 24.97 -43.47
N GLY A 93 -8.90 24.30 -44.32
CA GLY A 93 -9.88 23.29 -43.93
C GLY A 93 -9.27 21.91 -43.67
N GLY A 94 -10.10 21.00 -43.18
CA GLY A 94 -9.79 19.61 -42.85
C GLY A 94 -9.72 19.45 -41.33
N GLY A 95 -10.67 18.79 -40.66
CA GLY A 95 -11.16 17.46 -40.95
C GLY A 95 -10.63 16.54 -39.84
N GLY A 96 -11.50 16.09 -38.93
CA GLY A 96 -11.06 15.20 -37.85
C GLY A 96 -11.97 15.22 -36.63
N ASN A 97 -13.18 14.70 -36.79
CA ASN A 97 -14.03 14.33 -35.65
C ASN A 97 -13.30 13.30 -34.78
N LEU A 98 -12.94 13.72 -33.58
CA LEU A 98 -12.42 12.87 -32.52
C LEU A 98 -13.50 11.86 -32.10
N LEU A 99 -13.10 10.59 -32.19
CA LEU A 99 -13.88 9.40 -31.89
C LEU A 99 -14.39 9.40 -30.43
N ASN A 100 -15.71 9.42 -30.27
CA ASN A 100 -16.37 8.97 -29.05
C ASN A 100 -16.69 7.46 -29.19
N PRO A 101 -16.05 6.56 -28.43
CA PRO A 101 -16.18 5.11 -28.63
C PRO A 101 -17.50 4.50 -28.11
N PHE A 102 -18.46 5.31 -27.64
CA PHE A 102 -19.75 4.84 -27.11
C PHE A 102 -20.99 5.47 -27.76
N ALA A 103 -20.85 6.14 -28.90
CA ALA A 103 -22.03 6.65 -29.64
C ALA A 103 -22.68 5.55 -30.50
N PRO A 104 -24.01 5.34 -30.42
CA PRO A 104 -24.71 4.39 -31.28
C PRO A 104 -24.61 4.82 -32.75
N LYS A 105 -24.13 3.91 -33.62
CA LYS A 105 -23.97 4.15 -35.06
C LYS A 105 -25.33 4.47 -35.71
N PRO A 106 -25.44 5.54 -36.52
CA PRO A 106 -26.62 5.74 -37.35
C PRO A 106 -26.69 4.69 -38.46
N VAL A 107 -27.90 4.15 -38.66
CA VAL A 107 -28.24 3.19 -39.71
C VAL A 107 -28.15 3.88 -41.07
N ALA A 108 -27.27 3.38 -41.94
CA ALA A 108 -27.16 3.85 -43.31
C ALA A 108 -28.36 3.38 -44.14
N GLN A 109 -29.05 4.33 -44.81
CA GLN A 109 -30.08 4.03 -45.80
C GLN A 109 -29.46 3.38 -47.05
N PRO A 110 -30.14 2.38 -47.66
CA PRO A 110 -29.68 1.77 -48.90
C PRO A 110 -29.82 2.75 -50.08
N LYS A 111 -28.70 2.99 -50.77
CA LYS A 111 -28.63 3.79 -52.00
C LYS A 111 -29.20 2.97 -53.17
N ALA A 112 -30.05 3.61 -53.96
CA ALA A 112 -30.74 3.05 -55.12
C ALA A 112 -29.76 2.48 -56.18
N ALA A 113 -30.21 1.39 -56.82
CA ALA A 113 -29.51 0.67 -57.87
C ALA A 113 -29.33 1.49 -59.16
N PRO A 114 -28.19 1.40 -59.86
CA PRO A 114 -28.07 1.84 -61.24
C PRO A 114 -28.49 0.77 -62.25
N VAL A 115 -28.91 1.30 -63.39
CA VAL A 115 -29.75 0.72 -64.44
C VAL A 115 -28.97 -0.24 -65.35
N SER A 116 -29.70 -1.27 -65.78
CA SER A 116 -29.35 -2.33 -66.73
C SER A 116 -28.65 -1.85 -68.00
N ALA A 117 -27.54 -2.50 -68.36
CA ALA A 117 -26.95 -2.48 -69.69
C ALA A 117 -27.24 -3.80 -70.41
N GLU A 118 -27.50 -3.69 -71.70
CA GLU A 118 -28.13 -4.66 -72.61
C GLU A 118 -27.40 -6.00 -72.71
N ALA A 119 -28.15 -7.10 -72.54
CA ALA A 119 -27.71 -8.45 -72.82
C ALA A 119 -27.86 -8.75 -74.32
N GLN A 120 -26.74 -8.97 -75.00
CA GLN A 120 -26.73 -9.43 -76.38
C GLN A 120 -27.24 -10.87 -76.49
N THR A 121 -28.17 -11.05 -77.41
CA THR A 121 -28.85 -12.28 -77.77
C THR A 121 -27.95 -13.20 -78.58
N ILE A 122 -27.37 -14.23 -77.95
CA ILE A 122 -26.85 -15.40 -78.67
C ILE A 122 -27.91 -16.50 -78.57
N LYS A 123 -28.65 -16.69 -79.66
CA LYS A 123 -29.55 -17.82 -79.90
C LYS A 123 -28.71 -19.09 -80.00
N VAL A 124 -28.72 -19.91 -78.96
CA VAL A 124 -28.34 -21.32 -79.04
C VAL A 124 -29.62 -22.10 -78.82
N GLU A 125 -30.08 -22.76 -79.88
CA GLU A 125 -31.21 -23.69 -79.83
C GLU A 125 -30.82 -24.85 -78.90
N VAL A 126 -31.42 -24.87 -77.71
CA VAL A 126 -31.24 -25.94 -76.74
C VAL A 126 -32.33 -26.98 -77.01
N SER A 127 -31.94 -28.09 -77.63
CA SER A 127 -32.76 -29.28 -77.81
C SER A 127 -33.25 -29.83 -76.46
N GLU A 128 -34.48 -30.30 -76.44
CA GLU A 128 -35.26 -30.72 -75.26
C GLU A 128 -34.65 -31.84 -74.40
N GLU A 129 -33.61 -32.54 -74.86
CA GLU A 129 -32.96 -33.64 -74.13
C GLU A 129 -31.97 -33.22 -73.02
N LEU A 130 -31.61 -31.93 -72.90
CA LEU A 130 -30.64 -31.46 -71.89
C LEU A 130 -31.26 -31.06 -70.54
N HIS A 131 -32.59 -31.05 -70.42
CA HIS A 131 -33.26 -30.59 -69.19
C HIS A 131 -33.31 -31.65 -68.07
N ASP A 132 -33.29 -32.94 -68.40
CA ASP A 132 -33.30 -34.02 -67.40
C ASP A 132 -31.89 -34.38 -66.88
N ALA A 133 -30.84 -34.22 -67.70
CA ALA A 133 -29.46 -34.43 -67.27
C ALA A 133 -28.98 -33.35 -66.28
N ARG A 134 -29.41 -32.08 -66.44
CA ARG A 134 -29.09 -30.98 -65.51
C ARG A 134 -29.77 -31.09 -64.14
N LYS A 135 -30.95 -31.72 -64.08
CA LYS A 135 -31.70 -31.89 -62.82
C LYS A 135 -31.10 -32.99 -61.94
N LYS A 136 -30.54 -34.04 -62.57
CA LYS A 136 -29.85 -35.14 -61.88
C LYS A 136 -28.42 -34.78 -61.47
N SER A 137 -27.68 -34.00 -62.27
CA SER A 137 -26.31 -33.57 -61.90
C SER A 137 -26.29 -32.52 -60.79
N ARG A 138 -27.22 -31.56 -60.75
CA ARG A 138 -27.30 -30.56 -59.66
C ARG A 138 -27.48 -31.21 -58.28
N ARG A 139 -28.27 -32.27 -58.17
CA ARG A 139 -28.47 -32.98 -56.89
C ARG A 139 -27.21 -33.73 -56.46
N PHE A 140 -26.49 -34.34 -57.39
CA PHE A 140 -25.24 -35.05 -57.10
C PHE A 140 -24.09 -34.09 -56.74
N SER A 141 -23.96 -32.96 -57.44
CA SER A 141 -22.94 -31.93 -57.15
C SER A 141 -23.17 -31.23 -55.79
N ILE A 142 -24.43 -31.00 -55.41
CA ILE A 142 -24.77 -30.42 -54.10
C ILE A 142 -24.47 -31.42 -52.97
N ILE A 143 -24.78 -32.71 -53.14
CA ILE A 143 -24.48 -33.74 -52.12
C ILE A 143 -22.97 -33.96 -51.97
N VAL A 144 -22.23 -34.06 -53.07
CA VAL A 144 -20.76 -34.18 -53.04
C VAL A 144 -20.09 -32.92 -52.49
N GLY A 145 -20.61 -31.73 -52.81
CA GLY A 145 -20.14 -30.46 -52.25
C GLY A 145 -20.39 -30.33 -50.74
N VAL A 146 -21.54 -30.79 -50.24
CA VAL A 146 -21.86 -30.82 -48.80
C VAL A 146 -21.02 -31.86 -48.07
N PHE A 147 -20.75 -33.04 -48.66
CA PHE A 147 -19.86 -34.05 -48.06
C PHE A 147 -18.39 -33.61 -48.05
N ALA A 148 -17.89 -33.01 -49.13
CA ALA A 148 -16.54 -32.47 -49.20
C ALA A 148 -16.36 -31.26 -48.27
N ALA A 149 -17.38 -30.40 -48.12
CA ALA A 149 -17.36 -29.32 -47.14
C ALA A 149 -17.45 -29.83 -45.69
N ALA A 150 -18.22 -30.89 -45.41
CA ALA A 150 -18.30 -31.50 -44.09
C ALA A 150 -17.00 -32.23 -43.69
N ILE A 151 -16.35 -32.92 -44.63
CA ILE A 151 -15.04 -33.57 -44.42
C ILE A 151 -13.93 -32.51 -44.36
N GLY A 152 -13.98 -31.46 -45.20
CA GLY A 152 -13.04 -30.35 -45.19
C GLY A 152 -13.14 -29.47 -43.94
N LEU A 153 -14.34 -29.21 -43.42
CA LEU A 153 -14.55 -28.53 -42.14
C LEU A 153 -14.19 -29.43 -40.95
N GLY A 154 -14.47 -30.73 -41.01
CA GLY A 154 -14.05 -31.69 -39.99
C GLY A 154 -12.52 -31.76 -39.88
N ILE A 155 -11.82 -32.03 -40.98
CA ILE A 155 -10.36 -32.17 -40.99
C ILE A 155 -9.67 -30.80 -40.79
N GLY A 156 -10.24 -29.70 -41.31
CA GLY A 156 -9.72 -28.34 -41.09
C GLY A 156 -9.81 -27.87 -39.64
N PHE A 157 -10.88 -28.22 -38.92
CA PHE A 157 -11.03 -27.87 -37.50
C PHE A 157 -10.13 -28.72 -36.58
N PHE A 158 -9.88 -29.99 -36.93
CA PHE A 158 -8.98 -30.86 -36.16
C PHE A 158 -7.49 -30.65 -36.49
N ALA A 159 -7.12 -30.43 -37.76
CA ALA A 159 -5.74 -30.17 -38.17
C ALA A 159 -5.27 -28.74 -37.85
N GLY A 160 -6.16 -27.75 -37.99
CA GLY A 160 -5.91 -26.38 -37.51
C GLY A 160 -5.86 -26.30 -35.98
N GLY A 161 -6.70 -27.09 -35.29
CA GLY A 161 -6.71 -27.15 -33.83
C GLY A 161 -5.40 -27.66 -33.22
N GLN A 162 -4.73 -28.63 -33.85
CA GLN A 162 -3.47 -29.16 -33.32
C GLN A 162 -2.26 -28.26 -33.55
N SER A 163 -2.15 -27.61 -34.71
CA SER A 163 -1.06 -26.65 -34.97
C SER A 163 -1.17 -25.41 -34.08
N VAL A 164 -2.37 -24.86 -33.91
CA VAL A 164 -2.63 -23.75 -32.99
C VAL A 164 -2.40 -24.14 -31.52
N ARG A 165 -2.73 -25.39 -31.13
CA ARG A 165 -2.41 -25.89 -29.78
C ARG A 165 -0.90 -26.02 -29.54
N LYS A 166 -0.15 -26.52 -30.53
CA LYS A 166 1.33 -26.61 -30.45
C LYS A 166 1.98 -25.23 -30.37
N GLU A 167 1.50 -24.28 -31.17
CA GLU A 167 2.01 -22.90 -31.16
C GLU A 167 1.67 -22.19 -29.84
N ARG A 168 0.45 -22.35 -29.32
CA ARG A 168 0.05 -21.83 -28.00
C ARG A 168 0.86 -22.45 -26.87
N ALA A 169 1.10 -23.75 -26.91
CA ALA A 169 1.94 -24.44 -25.92
C ALA A 169 3.38 -23.94 -25.97
N ALA A 170 3.96 -23.79 -27.17
CA ALA A 170 5.30 -23.24 -27.34
C ALA A 170 5.40 -21.77 -26.86
N ALA A 171 4.37 -20.96 -27.12
CA ALA A 171 4.31 -19.59 -26.65
C ALA A 171 4.14 -19.51 -25.12
N ALA A 172 3.32 -20.39 -24.52
CA ALA A 172 3.18 -20.50 -23.08
C ALA A 172 4.49 -20.86 -22.39
N ILE A 173 5.26 -21.79 -22.96
CA ILE A 173 6.58 -22.20 -22.45
C ILE A 173 7.57 -21.03 -22.50
N ARG A 174 7.69 -20.34 -23.63
CA ARG A 174 8.58 -19.17 -23.74
C ARG A 174 8.17 -18.04 -22.79
N GLY A 175 6.86 -17.83 -22.65
CA GLY A 175 6.30 -16.88 -21.71
C GLY A 175 6.63 -17.23 -20.26
N ALA A 176 6.53 -18.50 -19.89
CA ALA A 176 6.87 -19.00 -18.57
C ALA A 176 8.37 -18.81 -18.26
N ASP A 177 9.26 -19.16 -19.19
CA ASP A 177 10.72 -18.93 -19.07
C ASP A 177 11.03 -17.45 -18.81
N ALA A 178 10.46 -16.55 -19.62
CA ALA A 178 10.72 -15.11 -19.49
C ALA A 178 10.19 -14.55 -18.15
N LEU A 179 9.01 -15.00 -17.71
CA LEU A 179 8.44 -14.60 -16.42
C LEU A 179 9.25 -15.15 -15.25
N GLU A 180 9.73 -16.39 -15.32
CA GLU A 180 10.55 -16.99 -14.26
C GLU A 180 11.81 -16.16 -14.01
N ILE A 181 12.49 -15.77 -15.09
CA ILE A 181 13.66 -14.89 -15.01
C ILE A 181 13.28 -13.55 -14.37
N ALA A 182 12.22 -12.89 -14.86
CA ALA A 182 11.80 -11.59 -14.34
C ALA A 182 11.35 -11.63 -12.87
N VAL A 183 10.68 -12.70 -12.44
CA VAL A 183 10.27 -12.94 -11.05
C VAL A 183 11.50 -13.11 -10.15
N ASN A 184 12.45 -13.95 -10.57
CA ASN A 184 13.69 -14.17 -9.82
C ASN A 184 14.57 -12.91 -9.74
N ASP A 185 14.68 -12.15 -10.83
CA ASP A 185 15.42 -10.89 -10.85
C ASP A 185 14.75 -9.85 -9.93
N THR A 186 13.42 -9.83 -9.87
CA THR A 186 12.68 -8.98 -8.94
C THR A 186 12.93 -9.37 -7.49
N ALA A 187 12.89 -10.67 -7.17
CA ALA A 187 13.16 -11.18 -5.83
C ALA A 187 14.57 -10.77 -5.34
N LYS A 188 15.58 -10.91 -6.20
CA LYS A 188 16.94 -10.45 -5.91
C LYS A 188 17.03 -8.93 -5.79
N LYS A 189 16.32 -8.20 -6.65
CA LYS A 189 16.36 -6.74 -6.63
C LYS A 189 15.77 -6.19 -5.34
N VAL A 190 14.64 -6.72 -4.86
CA VAL A 190 14.03 -6.24 -3.60
C VAL A 190 14.90 -6.48 -2.37
N ASP A 191 15.88 -7.40 -2.41
CA ASP A 191 16.89 -7.54 -1.35
C ASP A 191 17.78 -6.30 -1.20
N GLU A 192 17.95 -5.52 -2.26
CA GLU A 192 18.74 -4.28 -2.23
C GLU A 192 18.04 -3.15 -1.44
N LEU A 193 16.73 -3.29 -1.12
CA LEU A 193 16.02 -2.29 -0.30
C LEU A 193 16.48 -2.30 1.16
N GLU A 194 16.76 -3.47 1.74
CA GLU A 194 17.15 -3.57 3.15
C GLU A 194 18.46 -2.82 3.50
N PRO A 195 19.56 -2.91 2.73
CA PRO A 195 20.73 -2.10 3.00
C PRO A 195 20.47 -0.60 2.82
N ILE A 196 19.61 -0.18 1.89
CA ILE A 196 19.20 1.23 1.75
C ILE A 196 18.45 1.69 3.01
N PHE A 197 17.54 0.86 3.51
CA PHE A 197 16.79 1.11 4.74
C PHE A 197 17.71 1.23 5.96
N LYS A 198 18.66 0.31 6.12
CA LYS A 198 19.65 0.39 7.19
C LYS A 198 20.53 1.64 7.10
N ASP A 199 20.87 2.08 5.88
CA ASP A 199 21.61 3.33 5.66
C ASP A 199 20.78 4.56 6.08
N ILE A 200 19.49 4.61 5.70
CA ILE A 200 18.56 5.66 6.16
C ILE A 200 18.51 5.68 7.69
N GLU A 201 18.22 4.55 8.33
CA GLU A 201 18.13 4.44 9.79
C GLU A 201 19.45 4.85 10.46
N SER A 202 20.59 4.38 9.95
CA SER A 202 21.91 4.68 10.51
C SER A 202 22.24 6.16 10.40
N GLN A 203 22.00 6.79 9.25
CA GLN A 203 22.30 8.20 9.07
C GLN A 203 21.38 9.08 9.91
N LEU A 204 20.08 8.76 10.00
CA LEU A 204 19.14 9.47 10.87
C LEU A 204 19.55 9.38 12.35
N LYS A 205 19.92 8.17 12.83
CA LYS A 205 20.48 7.97 14.19
C LYS A 205 21.76 8.77 14.42
N ASN A 206 22.61 8.86 13.41
CA ASN A 206 23.85 9.65 13.45
C ASN A 206 23.62 11.15 13.21
N LYS A 207 22.37 11.62 13.22
CA LYS A 207 21.99 13.03 13.03
C LYS A 207 22.47 13.61 11.70
N LYS A 208 22.41 12.79 10.64
CA LYS A 208 22.80 13.14 9.27
C LYS A 208 21.67 12.89 8.31
N TYR A 209 21.53 13.79 7.34
CA TYR A 209 20.53 13.64 6.29
C TYR A 209 20.96 12.56 5.30
N PRO A 210 20.12 11.52 5.04
CA PRO A 210 20.46 10.39 4.20
C PRO A 210 20.41 10.67 2.69
N ALA A 211 21.18 11.63 2.20
CA ALA A 211 21.15 12.07 0.80
C ALA A 211 21.44 10.93 -0.20
N ASP A 212 22.50 10.16 0.06
CA ASP A 212 22.91 9.06 -0.82
C ASP A 212 21.88 7.93 -0.81
N ALA A 213 21.33 7.60 0.36
CA ALA A 213 20.32 6.57 0.50
C ALA A 213 19.00 6.97 -0.17
N VAL A 214 18.58 8.25 -0.07
CA VAL A 214 17.42 8.78 -0.80
C VAL A 214 17.62 8.74 -2.31
N THR A 215 18.84 9.02 -2.78
CA THR A 215 19.19 8.93 -4.21
C THR A 215 19.11 7.48 -4.68
N LYS A 216 19.75 6.54 -3.98
CA LYS A 216 19.64 5.10 -4.25
C LYS A 216 18.19 4.61 -4.22
N LEU A 217 17.42 5.10 -3.24
CA LEU A 217 16.01 4.80 -3.13
C LEU A 217 15.26 5.30 -4.36
N ASN A 218 15.50 6.52 -4.86
CA ASN A 218 14.87 7.03 -6.07
C ASN A 218 15.25 6.26 -7.34
N ASP A 219 16.53 5.89 -7.48
CA ASP A 219 17.07 5.16 -8.63
C ASP A 219 16.64 3.69 -8.67
N PHE A 220 16.25 3.13 -7.53
CA PHE A 220 15.78 1.76 -7.45
C PHE A 220 14.50 1.54 -8.28
N VAL A 221 14.53 0.58 -9.20
CA VAL A 221 13.36 0.23 -10.02
C VAL A 221 13.06 -1.25 -9.84
N VAL A 222 11.82 -1.57 -9.47
CA VAL A 222 11.31 -2.94 -9.47
C VAL A 222 11.18 -3.42 -10.92
N PRO A 223 11.87 -4.49 -11.35
CA PRO A 223 11.91 -4.85 -12.76
C PRO A 223 10.61 -5.49 -13.28
N PHE A 224 9.80 -6.10 -12.41
CA PHE A 224 8.50 -6.66 -12.79
C PHE A 224 7.40 -5.60 -12.82
N ASN A 225 6.81 -5.37 -14.00
CA ASN A 225 5.79 -4.35 -14.22
C ASN A 225 4.84 -4.75 -15.37
N ALA A 226 3.84 -3.94 -15.70
CA ALA A 226 2.88 -4.25 -16.74
C ALA A 226 3.51 -4.53 -18.13
N ALA A 227 4.69 -3.98 -18.43
CA ALA A 227 5.39 -4.24 -19.70
C ALA A 227 5.92 -5.67 -19.77
N THR A 228 6.38 -6.26 -18.66
CA THR A 228 6.86 -7.66 -18.65
C THR A 228 5.75 -8.65 -18.97
N LEU A 229 4.50 -8.32 -18.65
CA LEU A 229 3.34 -9.17 -18.96
C LEU A 229 2.94 -9.17 -20.44
N LYS A 230 3.19 -8.05 -21.14
CA LYS A 230 2.79 -7.88 -22.54
C LYS A 230 3.48 -8.90 -23.44
N ASP A 231 4.77 -9.14 -23.20
CA ASP A 231 5.58 -9.99 -24.05
C ASP A 231 5.53 -11.48 -23.62
N ALA A 232 5.05 -11.76 -22.41
CA ALA A 232 5.02 -13.10 -21.84
C ALA A 232 3.81 -13.96 -22.25
N ASN A 233 2.88 -13.43 -23.05
CA ASN A 233 1.66 -14.14 -23.50
C ASN A 233 0.91 -14.86 -22.34
N ILE A 234 0.67 -14.14 -21.24
CA ILE A 234 0.08 -14.69 -20.02
C ILE A 234 -1.26 -15.41 -20.25
N GLY A 235 -2.01 -15.07 -21.30
CA GLY A 235 -3.28 -15.68 -21.64
C GLY A 235 -3.18 -17.17 -22.03
N ALA A 236 -1.99 -17.66 -22.36
CA ALA A 236 -1.75 -19.06 -22.65
C ALA A 236 -1.45 -19.90 -21.38
N LEU A 237 -1.24 -19.27 -20.22
CA LEU A 237 -0.98 -19.91 -18.94
C LEU A 237 -2.29 -20.34 -18.25
N SER A 238 -2.20 -21.19 -17.23
CA SER A 238 -3.38 -21.61 -16.45
C SER A 238 -4.01 -20.42 -15.70
N PRO A 239 -5.34 -20.39 -15.48
CA PRO A 239 -6.00 -19.29 -14.76
C PRO A 239 -5.46 -19.05 -13.34
N GLU A 240 -5.06 -20.13 -12.65
CA GLU A 240 -4.42 -20.05 -11.33
C GLU A 240 -3.09 -19.28 -11.42
N LEU A 241 -2.25 -19.65 -12.38
CA LEU A 241 -0.94 -19.02 -12.57
C LEU A 241 -1.07 -17.56 -13.00
N GLN A 242 -2.02 -17.26 -13.89
CA GLN A 242 -2.37 -15.88 -14.26
C GLN A 242 -2.74 -15.05 -13.02
N SER A 243 -3.54 -15.61 -12.10
CA SER A 243 -3.93 -14.93 -10.87
C SER A 243 -2.72 -14.63 -9.97
N LYS A 244 -1.77 -15.57 -9.85
CA LYS A 244 -0.53 -15.37 -9.09
C LYS A 244 0.40 -14.33 -9.73
N ILE A 245 0.52 -14.35 -11.06
CA ILE A 245 1.27 -13.33 -11.81
C ILE A 245 0.68 -11.93 -11.57
N ILE A 246 -0.65 -11.81 -11.58
CA ILE A 246 -1.34 -10.53 -11.31
C ILE A 246 -1.11 -10.10 -9.85
N LEU A 247 -1.16 -11.01 -8.89
CA LEU A 247 -0.84 -10.71 -7.50
C LEU A 247 0.60 -10.22 -7.34
N PHE A 248 1.56 -10.91 -7.97
CA PHE A 248 2.97 -10.55 -7.98
C PHE A 248 3.21 -9.17 -8.61
N LEU A 249 2.52 -8.86 -9.71
CA LEU A 249 2.53 -7.53 -10.33
C LEU A 249 2.05 -6.47 -9.34
N ARG A 250 0.90 -6.69 -8.67
CA ARG A 250 0.35 -5.72 -7.70
C ARG A 250 1.30 -5.46 -6.54
N LEU A 251 1.94 -6.50 -5.99
CA LEU A 251 2.94 -6.34 -4.93
C LEU A 251 4.16 -5.55 -5.44
N SER A 252 4.61 -5.82 -6.66
CA SER A 252 5.72 -5.10 -7.29
C SER A 252 5.42 -3.61 -7.47
N GLU A 253 4.23 -3.28 -7.96
CA GLU A 253 3.74 -1.90 -8.12
C GLU A 253 3.56 -1.21 -6.77
N GLU A 254 2.99 -1.88 -5.77
CA GLU A 254 2.81 -1.31 -4.43
C GLU A 254 4.15 -1.00 -3.76
N ILE A 255 5.15 -1.88 -3.89
CA ILE A 255 6.51 -1.62 -3.42
C ILE A 255 7.09 -0.39 -4.13
N GLN A 256 6.94 -0.28 -5.45
CA GLN A 256 7.44 0.85 -6.23
C GLN A 256 6.80 2.18 -5.80
N ASP A 257 5.50 2.20 -5.55
CA ASP A 257 4.76 3.38 -5.09
C ASP A 257 5.17 3.78 -3.66
N LYS A 258 5.18 2.82 -2.72
CA LYS A 258 5.56 3.06 -1.32
C LYS A 258 7.01 3.52 -1.20
N LYS A 259 7.89 3.00 -2.05
CA LYS A 259 9.29 3.44 -2.17
C LYS A 259 9.37 4.92 -2.56
N LYS A 260 8.58 5.34 -3.56
CA LYS A 260 8.51 6.74 -3.99
C LYS A 260 7.95 7.63 -2.89
N ASP A 261 6.91 7.19 -2.18
CA ASP A 261 6.34 7.90 -1.04
C ASP A 261 7.38 8.08 0.09
N LEU A 262 8.15 7.03 0.41
CA LEU A 262 9.22 7.09 1.39
C LEU A 262 10.31 8.09 0.96
N ALA A 263 10.76 8.05 -0.30
CA ALA A 263 11.76 8.99 -0.80
C ALA A 263 11.27 10.44 -0.72
N ASN A 264 10.02 10.70 -1.13
CA ASN A 264 9.39 12.01 -1.04
C ASN A 264 9.24 12.47 0.41
N LEU A 265 8.85 11.58 1.31
CA LEU A 265 8.70 11.88 2.73
C LEU A 265 10.04 12.29 3.36
N VAL A 266 11.10 11.53 3.10
CA VAL A 266 12.45 11.85 3.61
C VAL A 266 12.95 13.16 3.00
N ALA A 267 12.75 13.39 1.70
CA ALA A 267 13.12 14.63 1.02
C ALA A 267 12.37 15.85 1.57
N TYR A 268 11.06 15.74 1.74
CA TYR A 268 10.21 16.80 2.27
C TYR A 268 10.61 17.22 3.68
N ARG A 269 11.08 16.28 4.51
CA ARG A 269 11.49 16.52 5.90
C ARG A 269 12.92 17.01 6.06
N LYS A 270 13.69 17.20 4.98
CA LYS A 270 15.12 17.58 5.06
C LYS A 270 15.35 18.82 5.92
N THR A 271 14.60 19.89 5.68
CA THR A 271 14.73 21.14 6.44
C THR A 271 14.32 20.98 7.90
N ASP A 272 13.33 20.14 8.18
CA ASP A 272 12.89 19.84 9.54
C ASP A 272 14.01 19.14 10.31
N PHE A 273 14.68 18.16 9.68
CA PHE A 273 15.84 17.46 10.24
C PHE A 273 17.01 18.39 10.52
N GLU A 274 17.40 19.22 9.54
CA GLU A 274 18.53 20.14 9.69
C GLU A 274 18.26 21.19 10.79
N ALA A 275 17.05 21.76 10.82
CA ALA A 275 16.66 22.72 11.85
C ALA A 275 16.66 22.10 13.25
N MET A 276 16.27 20.84 13.34
CA MET A 276 16.21 20.09 14.57
C MET A 276 17.60 19.66 15.07
N TRP A 277 18.47 19.13 14.21
CA TRP A 277 19.84 18.80 14.60
C TRP A 277 20.64 20.06 14.96
N ALA A 278 20.45 21.16 14.23
CA ALA A 278 21.02 22.46 14.61
C ALA A 278 20.53 22.93 15.98
N ARG A 279 19.23 22.74 16.27
CA ARG A 279 18.64 22.99 17.61
C ARG A 279 19.31 22.14 18.69
N TRP A 280 19.63 20.89 18.42
CA TRP A 280 20.31 20.00 19.37
C TRP A 280 21.80 20.33 19.53
N ALA A 281 22.47 20.77 18.47
CA ALA A 281 23.89 21.14 18.51
C ALA A 281 24.13 22.47 19.27
N GLU A 282 23.27 23.47 19.08
CA GLU A 282 23.42 24.79 19.71
C GLU A 282 23.08 24.77 21.21
N LYS A 283 22.04 24.01 21.59
CA LYS A 283 21.55 23.95 22.97
C LYS A 283 21.09 22.53 23.29
N PRO A 284 22.01 21.63 23.68
CA PRO A 284 21.61 20.35 24.27
C PRO A 284 20.82 20.67 25.54
N GLY A 285 19.54 20.35 25.55
CA GLY A 285 18.65 20.75 26.61
C GLY A 285 17.46 19.84 26.69
N MET A 286 16.90 19.75 27.89
CA MET A 286 15.80 18.85 28.19
C MET A 286 14.57 19.14 27.33
N GLU A 287 14.17 18.19 26.49
CA GLU A 287 12.95 18.35 25.70
C GLU A 287 11.74 17.72 26.35
N TYR A 288 11.94 16.74 27.23
CA TYR A 288 10.86 15.97 27.82
C TYR A 288 11.03 15.83 29.34
N VAL A 289 9.91 15.73 30.04
CA VAL A 289 9.83 15.37 31.46
C VAL A 289 8.69 14.37 31.65
N VAL A 290 8.77 13.56 32.70
CA VAL A 290 7.63 12.73 33.12
C VAL A 290 6.87 13.46 34.21
N THR A 291 5.55 13.55 34.07
CA THR A 291 4.67 13.96 35.17
C THR A 291 3.97 12.74 35.74
N PHE A 292 3.82 12.72 37.07
CA PHE A 292 3.04 11.70 37.75
C PHE A 292 1.68 12.26 38.16
N THR A 293 0.63 11.51 37.89
CA THR A 293 -0.75 11.84 38.27
C THR A 293 -1.37 10.65 39.01
N ASP A 294 -2.27 10.94 39.96
CA ASP A 294 -3.10 9.89 40.57
C ASP A 294 -4.06 9.34 39.52
N GLY A 295 -3.85 8.08 39.11
CA GLY A 295 -4.70 7.37 38.19
C GLY A 295 -5.96 6.80 38.85
N GLY A 296 -6.16 7.06 40.15
CA GLY A 296 -7.18 6.44 40.98
C GLY A 296 -6.82 5.01 41.38
N SER A 297 -7.51 4.48 42.40
CA SER A 297 -7.33 3.11 42.91
C SER A 297 -5.89 2.77 43.33
N GLY A 298 -5.12 3.75 43.80
CA GLY A 298 -3.74 3.54 44.23
C GLY A 298 -2.75 3.29 43.08
N LYS A 299 -3.12 3.60 41.84
CA LYS A 299 -2.25 3.49 40.67
C LYS A 299 -1.64 4.84 40.33
N VAL A 300 -0.31 4.86 40.15
CA VAL A 300 0.41 6.04 39.67
C VAL A 300 0.44 6.00 38.14
N GLY A 301 -0.13 7.01 37.49
CA GLY A 301 0.03 7.23 36.05
C GLY A 301 1.27 8.09 35.80
N GLY A 302 2.17 7.63 34.93
CA GLY A 302 3.28 8.44 34.42
C GLY A 302 3.00 8.86 32.99
N GLU A 303 3.01 10.17 32.73
CA GLU A 303 2.83 10.73 31.39
C GLU A 303 4.09 11.49 30.95
N LEU A 304 4.51 11.29 29.70
CA LEU A 304 5.64 12.01 29.11
C LEU A 304 5.15 13.32 28.48
N TRP A 305 5.78 14.43 28.83
CA TRP A 305 5.42 15.77 28.38
C TRP A 305 6.61 16.50 27.77
N MET A 306 6.37 17.36 26.77
CA MET A 306 7.40 18.22 26.20
C MET A 306 7.56 19.49 27.03
N VAL A 307 8.80 19.90 27.29
CA VAL A 307 9.11 21.21 27.89
C VAL A 307 8.81 22.30 26.85
N LYS A 308 7.97 23.26 27.23
CA LYS A 308 7.70 24.46 26.45
C LYS A 308 8.81 25.48 26.73
N TYR A 309 9.59 25.75 25.69
CA TYR A 309 10.55 26.85 25.67
C TYR A 309 9.93 28.05 24.95
N ASP A 310 10.24 29.26 25.41
CA ASP A 310 9.82 30.52 24.79
C ASP A 310 10.64 30.83 23.53
N ASP A 311 10.63 29.89 22.58
CA ASP A 311 11.25 30.09 21.27
C ASP A 311 10.42 31.07 20.46
N THR A 312 11.00 32.21 20.08
CA THR A 312 10.35 33.14 19.16
C THR A 312 10.63 32.73 17.72
N PRO A 313 9.60 32.65 16.86
CA PRO A 313 9.79 32.32 15.45
C PRO A 313 10.69 33.37 14.77
N ALA A 314 11.44 32.93 13.76
CA ALA A 314 12.24 33.83 12.93
C ALA A 314 11.32 34.89 12.28
N LYS A 315 11.74 36.14 12.33
CA LYS A 315 11.10 37.24 11.59
C LYS A 315 12.01 37.63 10.42
N GLU A 316 11.45 38.17 9.35
CA GLU A 316 12.26 38.63 8.21
C GLU A 316 13.35 39.60 8.68
N GLY A 317 14.61 39.31 8.34
CA GLY A 317 15.78 40.09 8.77
C GLY A 317 16.25 39.87 10.22
N GLN A 318 15.61 38.98 11.00
CA GLN A 318 16.05 38.64 12.36
C GLN A 318 16.12 37.11 12.54
N PRO A 319 17.30 36.56 12.87
CA PRO A 319 17.40 35.15 13.23
C PRO A 319 16.51 34.87 14.44
N ALA A 320 15.89 33.69 14.49
CA ALA A 320 15.03 33.28 15.58
C ALA A 320 15.75 33.45 16.93
N LYS A 321 15.14 34.19 17.87
CA LYS A 321 15.64 34.21 19.25
C LYS A 321 15.11 32.96 19.94
N ARG A 322 15.99 31.98 20.13
CA ARG A 322 15.72 30.74 20.86
C ARG A 322 15.92 30.95 22.35
N ALA A 323 14.99 30.49 23.18
CA ALA A 323 15.12 30.56 24.63
C ALA A 323 16.35 29.77 25.10
N ALA A 324 16.92 30.15 26.26
CA ALA A 324 17.92 29.31 26.91
C ALA A 324 17.25 28.01 27.36
N ARG A 325 17.85 26.88 27.02
CA ARG A 325 17.37 25.59 27.52
C ARG A 325 18.03 25.29 28.84
N VAL A 326 17.34 24.49 29.66
CA VAL A 326 17.90 23.95 30.89
C VAL A 326 18.89 22.85 30.49
N PRO A 327 20.21 23.05 30.65
CA PRO A 327 21.20 22.00 30.39
C PRO A 327 20.98 20.86 31.39
N TRP A 328 21.22 19.62 30.97
CA TRP A 328 21.09 18.47 31.87
C TRP A 328 22.06 18.57 33.05
N GLU A 329 23.25 19.12 32.81
CA GLU A 329 24.33 19.26 33.78
C GLU A 329 24.11 20.42 34.78
N GLN A 330 22.96 21.09 34.75
CA GLN A 330 22.70 22.21 35.63
C GLN A 330 22.58 21.77 37.09
N LYS A 331 23.36 22.43 37.95
CA LYS A 331 23.44 22.12 39.40
C LYS A 331 22.11 22.38 40.13
N GLU A 332 21.28 23.29 39.60
CA GLU A 332 19.99 23.67 40.16
C GLU A 332 18.92 23.65 39.07
N TRP A 333 17.95 22.76 39.22
CA TRP A 333 16.80 22.64 38.33
C TRP A 333 15.71 23.66 38.69
N PRO A 334 14.97 24.20 37.69
CA PRO A 334 13.90 25.14 37.95
C PRO A 334 12.83 24.53 38.85
N ALA A 335 12.24 25.36 39.72
CA ALA A 335 11.18 24.95 40.63
C ALA A 335 9.90 24.58 39.88
N ASP A 336 9.67 25.20 38.72
CA ASP A 336 8.52 24.95 37.86
C ASP A 336 8.96 24.88 36.40
N MET A 337 8.26 24.08 35.60
CA MET A 337 8.41 24.05 34.14
C MET A 337 7.07 24.23 33.45
N GLN A 338 7.08 24.91 32.31
CA GLN A 338 5.92 24.94 31.44
C GLN A 338 5.98 23.75 30.49
N LEU A 339 4.92 22.94 30.46
CA LEU A 339 4.84 21.70 29.71
C LEU A 339 3.76 21.80 28.63
N LYS A 340 3.94 21.06 27.54
CA LYS A 340 2.96 20.94 26.44
C LYS A 340 2.87 19.51 25.93
N LYS A 341 1.71 19.12 25.41
CA LYS A 341 1.44 17.74 24.98
C LYS A 341 2.29 17.30 23.80
N ASN A 342 2.57 18.21 22.86
CA ASN A 342 3.39 17.96 21.69
C ASN A 342 3.96 19.28 21.15
N ALA A 343 4.78 19.20 20.09
CA ALA A 343 5.41 20.38 19.49
C ALA A 343 4.39 21.43 18.99
N GLN A 344 3.21 20.98 18.53
CA GLN A 344 2.16 21.79 17.90
C GLN A 344 1.17 22.42 18.90
N ALA A 345 1.14 21.93 20.14
CA ALA A 345 0.27 22.49 21.19
C ALA A 345 0.75 23.90 21.56
N GLY A 346 -0.10 24.90 21.33
CA GLY A 346 0.18 26.30 21.66
C GLY A 346 0.05 26.60 23.15
N GLU A 347 -0.93 25.98 23.81
CA GLU A 347 -1.14 26.11 25.25
C GLU A 347 -0.22 25.14 26.01
N GLY A 348 0.48 25.67 26.99
CA GLY A 348 1.28 24.89 27.92
C GLY A 348 0.90 25.25 29.35
N PHE A 349 0.96 24.27 30.25
CA PHE A 349 0.60 24.42 31.66
C PHE A 349 1.84 24.34 32.52
N LYS A 350 1.81 25.00 33.68
CA LYS A 350 2.95 25.09 34.59
C LYS A 350 2.87 23.94 35.59
N VAL A 351 3.96 23.18 35.74
CA VAL A 351 4.05 22.03 36.64
C VAL A 351 5.22 22.22 37.59
N PRO A 352 5.04 22.05 38.91
CA PRO A 352 6.12 22.12 39.89
C PRO A 352 7.03 20.89 39.81
N ARG A 353 8.30 21.07 40.15
CA ARG A 353 9.30 20.00 40.22
C ARG A 353 9.03 19.12 41.42
N TYR A 354 9.11 17.81 41.24
CA TYR A 354 9.16 16.88 42.35
C TYR A 354 10.50 17.02 43.10
N THR A 355 10.44 17.32 44.40
CA THR A 355 11.64 17.47 45.25
C THR A 355 11.77 16.38 46.32
N LYS A 356 10.65 15.88 46.86
CA LYS A 356 10.58 14.84 47.91
C LYS A 356 9.12 14.43 48.18
N GLY A 357 8.90 13.24 48.76
CA GLY A 357 7.57 12.74 49.20
C GLY A 357 7.06 11.56 48.36
N ASP A 358 5.85 11.08 48.60
CA ASP A 358 5.27 10.00 47.80
C ASP A 358 4.74 10.51 46.45
N LEU A 359 4.89 9.70 45.40
CA LEU A 359 4.29 9.94 44.09
C LEU A 359 3.02 9.08 43.95
N PRO A 360 1.93 9.63 43.37
CA PRO A 360 1.76 10.99 42.91
C PRO A 360 1.35 11.91 44.07
N GLY A 361 1.88 13.15 44.09
CA GLY A 361 1.40 14.17 45.02
C GLY A 361 -0.02 14.68 44.66
N PRO A 362 -0.60 15.59 45.47
CA PRO A 362 -1.94 16.16 45.22
C PRO A 362 -2.03 16.97 43.93
N ASN A 363 -0.88 17.36 43.35
CA ASN A 363 -0.78 18.05 42.06
C ASN A 363 0.18 17.26 41.16
N ALA A 364 0.02 17.38 39.85
CA ALA A 364 1.02 16.90 38.90
C ALA A 364 2.39 17.50 39.24
N GLN A 365 3.40 16.65 39.32
CA GLN A 365 4.79 17.06 39.56
C GLN A 365 5.66 16.45 38.49
N PHE A 366 6.64 17.21 37.99
CA PHE A 366 7.56 16.72 36.97
C PHE A 366 8.84 16.17 37.59
N VAL A 367 9.36 15.11 36.99
CA VAL A 367 10.69 14.56 37.25
C VAL A 367 11.52 14.73 35.98
N PRO A 368 12.68 15.42 36.05
CA PRO A 368 13.58 15.51 34.91
C PRO A 368 14.16 14.11 34.63
N ILE A 369 14.22 13.74 33.35
CA ILE A 369 14.72 12.44 32.89
C ILE A 369 16.07 12.67 32.22
N ASP A 370 17.08 11.86 32.52
CA ASP A 370 18.36 11.99 31.81
C ASP A 370 18.12 11.76 30.32
N PRO A 371 18.45 12.70 29.42
CA PRO A 371 18.30 12.52 27.99
C PRO A 371 18.92 11.21 27.48
N LYS A 372 20.01 10.74 28.12
CA LYS A 372 20.71 9.50 27.78
C LYS A 372 19.93 8.24 28.18
N THR A 373 18.98 8.38 29.10
CA THR A 373 18.14 7.27 29.61
C THR A 373 16.81 7.14 28.89
N ILE A 374 16.46 8.06 27.99
CA ILE A 374 15.26 7.95 27.17
C ILE A 374 15.64 7.14 25.92
N PRO A 375 15.31 5.84 25.84
CA PRO A 375 15.69 4.99 24.70
C PRO A 375 15.05 5.43 23.36
N PHE A 376 14.11 6.39 23.40
CA PHE A 376 13.28 6.80 22.27
C PHE A 376 13.30 8.32 21.97
N ASN A 377 14.16 9.11 22.61
CA ASN A 377 14.30 10.52 22.20
C ASN A 377 15.00 10.68 20.84
N ASP A 378 15.63 9.63 20.33
CA ASP A 378 16.23 9.63 19.00
C ASP A 378 15.20 9.41 17.88
N ASP A 379 14.02 8.82 18.16
CA ASP A 379 12.95 8.64 17.17
C ASP A 379 11.99 9.82 17.25
N GLU A 380 12.47 10.96 16.79
CA GLU A 380 11.67 12.17 16.75
C GLU A 380 10.33 11.95 16.03
N PRO A 381 9.28 12.76 16.32
CA PRO A 381 8.02 12.74 15.57
C PRO A 381 8.20 12.82 14.05
N ILE A 382 9.35 13.33 13.59
CA ILE A 382 9.74 13.43 12.18
C ILE A 382 10.24 12.07 11.63
N GLN A 383 10.89 11.24 12.44
CA GLN A 383 11.41 9.91 12.05
C GLN A 383 10.34 8.83 12.09
N VAL A 384 9.38 8.89 13.03
CA VAL A 384 8.33 7.87 13.18
C VAL A 384 7.58 7.59 11.86
N PRO A 385 7.13 8.58 11.08
CA PRO A 385 6.48 8.33 9.79
C PRO A 385 7.39 7.63 8.76
N ILE A 386 8.69 7.90 8.79
CA ILE A 386 9.69 7.30 7.88
C ILE A 386 9.89 5.83 8.25
N ILE A 387 10.11 5.54 9.53
CA ILE A 387 10.27 4.17 10.05
C ILE A 387 8.99 3.36 9.78
N ALA A 388 7.82 3.94 10.03
CA ALA A 388 6.54 3.31 9.73
C ALA A 388 6.42 2.94 8.25
N LYS A 389 6.80 3.85 7.33
CA LYS A 389 6.79 3.56 5.88
C LYS A 389 7.81 2.51 5.47
N MET A 390 9.01 2.51 6.05
CA MET A 390 9.98 1.46 5.81
C MET A 390 9.47 0.08 6.26
N ASN A 391 8.80 0.02 7.41
CA ASN A 391 8.18 -1.21 7.90
C ASN A 391 7.01 -1.67 7.02
N GLU A 392 6.20 -0.74 6.48
CA GLU A 392 5.20 -1.09 5.45
C GLU A 392 5.85 -1.79 4.25
N ILE A 393 6.96 -1.26 3.74
CA ILE A 393 7.66 -1.87 2.60
C ILE A 393 8.29 -3.21 3.01
N ARG A 394 8.90 -3.32 4.19
CA ARG A 394 9.44 -4.59 4.70
C ARG A 394 8.36 -5.66 4.80
N MET A 395 7.15 -5.32 5.26
CA MET A 395 6.02 -6.25 5.28
C MET A 395 5.58 -6.68 3.87
N LEU A 396 5.61 -5.79 2.88
CA LEU A 396 5.34 -6.18 1.49
C LEU A 396 6.43 -7.11 0.94
N VAL A 397 7.69 -6.90 1.34
CA VAL A 397 8.81 -7.72 0.87
C VAL A 397 8.83 -9.09 1.53
N GLN A 398 8.76 -9.14 2.87
CA GLN A 398 8.92 -10.35 3.68
C GLN A 398 7.60 -11.08 3.92
N GLY A 399 6.49 -10.34 3.98
CA GLY A 399 5.20 -10.84 4.40
C GLY A 399 4.84 -10.34 5.80
N ASN A 400 3.65 -10.70 6.24
CA ASN A 400 3.17 -10.48 7.59
C ASN A 400 2.71 -11.80 8.18
N ASP A 401 3.43 -12.30 9.19
CA ASP A 401 3.13 -13.56 9.88
C ASP A 401 2.30 -13.35 11.16
N ALA A 402 1.75 -12.15 11.36
CA ALA A 402 0.90 -11.88 12.50
C ALA A 402 -0.34 -12.78 12.47
N VAL A 403 -0.66 -13.36 13.62
CA VAL A 403 -1.82 -14.27 13.79
C VAL A 403 -3.09 -13.58 13.28
N ASN A 404 -3.77 -14.22 12.33
CA ASN A 404 -4.97 -13.75 11.60
C ASN A 404 -4.74 -12.72 10.48
N PHE A 405 -3.50 -12.31 10.20
CA PHE A 405 -3.15 -11.38 9.12
C PHE A 405 -2.05 -11.92 8.22
N GLU A 406 -1.96 -13.25 8.12
CA GLU A 406 -1.04 -13.96 7.24
C GLU A 406 -1.18 -13.45 5.81
N LYS A 407 -0.19 -12.67 5.38
CA LYS A 407 -0.08 -12.18 4.01
C LYS A 407 1.32 -12.52 3.52
N PRO A 408 1.44 -13.36 2.49
CA PRO A 408 2.75 -13.67 1.93
C PRO A 408 3.38 -12.41 1.32
N GLY A 409 4.67 -12.23 1.55
CA GLY A 409 5.43 -11.16 0.94
C GLY A 409 5.82 -11.49 -0.50
N ILE A 410 6.34 -10.49 -1.22
CA ILE A 410 6.80 -10.66 -2.59
C ILE A 410 7.88 -11.75 -2.71
N LYS A 411 8.70 -11.98 -1.67
CA LYS A 411 9.71 -13.04 -1.67
C LYS A 411 9.07 -14.42 -1.71
N THR A 412 8.17 -14.72 -0.78
CA THR A 412 7.45 -16.00 -0.74
C THR A 412 6.63 -16.23 -2.00
N GLU A 413 5.97 -15.18 -2.50
CA GLU A 413 5.24 -15.25 -3.76
C GLU A 413 6.19 -15.49 -4.96
N SER A 414 7.37 -14.87 -4.98
CA SER A 414 8.35 -15.07 -6.05
C SER A 414 8.85 -16.51 -6.12
N GLU A 415 9.17 -17.13 -4.99
CA GLU A 415 9.66 -18.50 -4.93
C GLU A 415 8.59 -19.49 -5.40
N ASN A 416 7.36 -19.32 -4.89
CA ASN A 416 6.23 -20.15 -5.29
C ASN A 416 5.91 -19.99 -6.78
N LEU A 417 5.92 -18.75 -7.29
CA LEU A 417 5.63 -18.45 -8.69
C LEU A 417 6.72 -18.95 -9.63
N ALA A 418 7.99 -18.69 -9.31
CA ALA A 418 9.15 -19.14 -10.09
C ALA A 418 9.15 -20.67 -10.22
N LYS A 419 8.89 -21.40 -9.12
CA LYS A 419 8.80 -22.86 -9.16
C LYS A 419 7.70 -23.36 -10.11
N GLN A 420 6.51 -22.76 -10.06
CA GLN A 420 5.41 -23.15 -10.96
C GLN A 420 5.69 -22.82 -12.42
N LEU A 421 6.39 -21.72 -12.71
CA LEU A 421 6.81 -21.35 -14.06
C LEU A 421 7.88 -22.33 -14.58
N SER A 422 8.84 -22.70 -13.73
CA SER A 422 9.88 -23.69 -14.02
C SER A 422 9.30 -25.06 -14.35
N ASP A 423 8.29 -25.51 -13.60
CA ASP A 423 7.60 -26.79 -13.88
C ASP A 423 6.91 -26.80 -15.26
N ILE A 424 6.49 -25.64 -15.78
CA ILE A 424 5.90 -25.51 -17.11
C ILE A 424 7.00 -25.51 -18.18
N SER A 425 8.13 -24.84 -17.93
CA SER A 425 9.24 -24.79 -18.88
C SER A 425 9.94 -26.13 -19.04
N LEU A 426 10.02 -26.93 -17.98
CA LEU A 426 10.65 -28.25 -17.98
C LEU A 426 9.83 -29.34 -18.69
N LYS A 427 8.49 -29.20 -18.78
CA LYS A 427 7.62 -30.11 -19.57
C LYS A 427 7.89 -30.11 -21.08
N LYS A 428 8.86 -29.31 -21.51
CA LYS A 428 9.42 -29.23 -22.87
C LYS A 428 10.37 -30.39 -23.20
N GLN A 429 10.91 -31.06 -22.18
CA GLN A 429 11.77 -32.25 -22.31
C GLN A 429 10.93 -33.51 -22.12
#